data_AF-A0AAV6GNY2-F1
#
_entry.id   AF-A0AAV6GNY2-F1
#
_cell.length_a   1.000
_cell.length_b   1.000
_cell.length_c   1.000
_cell.angle_alpha   90.00
_cell.angle_beta   90.00
_cell.angle_gamma   90.00
#
_symmetry.space_group_name_H-M   'P 1'
#
loop_
_entity.id
_entity.type
_entity.pdbx_description
1 polymer ?
#
loop_
_entity_poly.entity_id
_entity_poly.type
_entity_poly.pdbx_seq_one_letter_code
_entity_poly.pdbx_strand_id
1 'polypeptide(L)'
;MALTKTWMAKACLYRCLQSALHRHAVVASALHTTGLLQTSNKTSVVRCARKQYERQYPVLLVRPDGSTINIRYKEPKRILMMPVDISTLSEEERKSRLRKRDPKKTVVKKEKDDFEDNFKIDDYSQFWKKK
;
A
#
# COMPACT_ATOMS: atom_id res chain seq x y z
N MET A 1 -58.28 -41.52 -21.95
CA MET A 1 -56.80 -41.51 -21.85
C MET A 1 -56.33 -40.67 -20.65
N ALA A 2 -56.47 -41.17 -19.42
CA ALA A 2 -56.20 -40.39 -18.21
C ALA A 2 -55.52 -41.21 -17.09
N LEU A 3 -54.64 -42.16 -17.45
CA LEU A 3 -53.99 -43.06 -16.48
C LEU A 3 -52.45 -43.01 -16.50
N THR A 4 -51.83 -42.19 -17.35
CA THR A 4 -50.35 -42.14 -17.47
C THR A 4 -49.69 -41.02 -16.66
N LYS A 5 -50.46 -40.09 -16.06
CA LYS A 5 -49.90 -38.94 -15.32
C LYS A 5 -49.59 -39.22 -13.85
N THR A 6 -50.08 -40.31 -13.25
CA THR A 6 -49.90 -40.60 -11.83
C THR A 6 -48.61 -41.37 -11.51
N TRP A 7 -47.94 -41.94 -12.52
CA TRP A 7 -46.76 -42.78 -12.33
C TRP A 7 -45.46 -41.96 -12.19
N MET A 8 -45.37 -40.82 -12.88
CA MET A 8 -44.19 -39.92 -12.80
C MET A 8 -44.06 -39.20 -11.46
N ALA A 9 -45.18 -38.93 -10.75
CA ALA A 9 -45.15 -38.23 -9.47
C ALA A 9 -44.63 -39.12 -8.31
N LYS A 10 -44.86 -40.44 -8.37
CA LYS A 10 -44.45 -41.38 -7.31
C LYS A 10 -42.95 -41.75 -7.39
N ALA A 11 -42.38 -41.76 -8.59
CA ALA A 11 -40.95 -42.05 -8.79
C ALA A 11 -40.03 -40.91 -8.33
N CYS A 12 -40.52 -39.66 -8.32
CA CYS A 12 -39.75 -38.49 -7.88
C CYS A 12 -39.57 -38.45 -6.35
N LEU A 13 -40.61 -38.83 -5.60
CA LEU A 13 -40.58 -38.79 -4.13
C LEU A 13 -39.66 -39.86 -3.51
N TYR A 14 -39.52 -41.03 -4.16
CA TYR A 14 -38.65 -42.10 -3.65
C TYR A 14 -37.15 -41.79 -3.76
N ARG A 15 -36.72 -41.00 -4.75
CA ARG A 15 -35.32 -40.55 -4.85
C ARG A 15 -34.97 -39.45 -3.85
N CYS A 16 -35.96 -38.66 -3.42
CA CYS A 16 -35.73 -37.62 -2.43
C CYS A 16 -35.51 -38.22 -1.02
N LEU A 17 -36.21 -39.31 -0.69
CA LEU A 17 -36.10 -39.97 0.62
C LEU A 17 -34.77 -40.72 0.83
N GLN A 18 -34.15 -41.27 -0.22
CA GLN A 18 -32.83 -41.90 -0.12
C GLN A 18 -31.70 -40.92 0.18
N SER A 19 -31.86 -39.63 -0.15
CA SER A 19 -30.85 -38.60 0.15
C SER A 19 -30.88 -38.09 1.60
N ALA A 20 -31.93 -38.43 2.35
CA ALA A 20 -32.10 -37.99 3.74
C ALA A 20 -31.43 -38.92 4.76
N LEU A 21 -31.27 -40.21 4.45
CA LEU A 21 -30.76 -41.22 5.40
C LEU A 21 -29.23 -41.37 5.40
N HIS A 22 -28.50 -40.73 4.49
CA HIS A 22 -27.02 -40.71 4.52
C HIS A 22 -26.42 -39.53 5.30
N ARG A 23 -27.23 -38.78 6.05
CA ARG A 23 -26.75 -37.61 6.79
C ARG A 23 -26.37 -37.90 8.24
N HIS A 24 -26.38 -39.15 8.69
CA HIS A 24 -26.12 -39.50 10.09
C HIS A 24 -25.02 -40.57 10.19
N ALA A 25 -23.82 -40.20 9.75
CA ALA A 25 -22.60 -40.74 10.32
C ALA A 25 -21.82 -39.53 10.84
N VAL A 26 -22.07 -39.16 12.10
CA VAL A 26 -21.17 -38.28 12.83
C VAL A 26 -19.91 -39.10 13.07
N VAL A 27 -18.96 -39.01 12.13
CA VAL A 27 -17.61 -39.46 12.34
C VAL A 27 -17.04 -38.57 13.44
N ALA A 28 -16.96 -39.09 14.66
CA ALA A 28 -16.22 -38.49 15.76
C ALA A 28 -14.74 -38.44 15.37
N SER A 29 -14.39 -37.40 14.62
CA SER A 29 -13.03 -37.08 14.25
C SER A 29 -12.46 -36.26 15.39
N ALA A 30 -11.79 -36.94 16.32
CA ALA A 30 -10.92 -36.32 17.30
C ALA A 30 -9.69 -35.75 16.58
N LEU A 31 -9.85 -34.62 15.91
CA LEU A 31 -8.75 -33.88 15.31
C LEU A 31 -8.36 -32.75 16.25
N HIS A 32 -7.26 -33.01 16.97
CA HIS A 32 -6.28 -32.07 17.48
C HIS A 32 -6.70 -30.59 17.48
N THR A 33 -6.88 -30.05 18.68
CA THR A 33 -6.92 -28.61 18.97
C THR A 33 -5.55 -27.97 18.69
N THR A 34 -5.14 -27.94 17.43
CA THR A 34 -4.09 -27.01 17.01
C THR A 34 -4.68 -25.62 17.19
N GLY A 35 -4.12 -24.82 18.10
CA GLY A 35 -4.54 -23.44 18.31
C GLY A 35 -4.60 -22.75 16.95
N LEU A 36 -5.78 -22.20 16.61
CA LEU A 36 -6.04 -21.60 15.31
C LEU A 36 -4.93 -20.60 14.96
N LEU A 37 -3.99 -21.01 14.11
CA LEU A 37 -2.91 -20.16 13.65
C LEU A 37 -3.55 -19.01 12.88
N GLN A 38 -3.46 -17.80 13.42
CA GLN A 38 -4.01 -16.60 12.79
C GLN A 38 -3.08 -16.21 11.64
N THR A 39 -3.37 -16.74 10.45
CA THR A 39 -2.65 -16.38 9.23
C THR A 39 -3.33 -15.20 8.55
N SER A 40 -2.54 -14.31 7.95
CA SER A 40 -3.04 -13.15 7.20
C SER A 40 -3.88 -13.56 5.97
N ASN A 41 -3.69 -14.77 5.46
CA ASN A 41 -4.39 -15.28 4.28
C ASN A 41 -5.79 -15.82 4.56
N LYS A 42 -6.16 -16.00 5.84
CA LYS A 42 -7.43 -16.63 6.22
C LYS A 42 -8.66 -15.88 5.70
N THR A 43 -8.57 -14.56 5.58
CA THR A 43 -9.66 -13.68 5.14
C THR A 43 -9.27 -12.78 3.96
N SER A 44 -8.18 -13.10 3.25
CA SER A 44 -7.68 -12.25 2.15
C SER A 44 -8.50 -12.38 0.86
N VAL A 45 -9.09 -13.55 0.60
CA VAL A 45 -9.89 -13.83 -0.61
C VAL A 45 -11.38 -13.57 -0.34
N VAL A 46 -11.86 -12.39 -0.70
CA VAL A 46 -13.25 -11.95 -0.43
C VAL A 46 -13.85 -11.23 -1.65
N ARG A 47 -15.19 -11.14 -1.73
CA ARG A 47 -15.92 -10.34 -2.74
C ARG A 47 -16.82 -9.29 -2.07
N CYS A 48 -17.26 -8.28 -2.83
CA CYS A 48 -18.25 -7.34 -2.31
C CYS A 48 -19.56 -8.08 -2.00
N ALA A 49 -20.08 -7.91 -0.79
CA ALA A 49 -21.30 -8.57 -0.34
C ALA A 49 -22.59 -7.88 -0.84
N ARG A 50 -22.48 -6.65 -1.37
CA ARG A 50 -23.62 -5.89 -1.89
C ARG A 50 -24.13 -6.50 -3.20
N LYS A 51 -25.45 -6.45 -3.42
CA LYS A 51 -26.08 -6.94 -4.66
C LYS A 51 -25.71 -6.10 -5.89
N GLN A 52 -25.71 -4.78 -5.73
CA GLN A 52 -25.30 -3.82 -6.75
C GLN A 52 -24.11 -3.02 -6.23
N TYR A 53 -23.01 -3.03 -6.98
CA TYR A 53 -21.80 -2.29 -6.66
C TYR A 53 -21.08 -1.91 -7.95
N GLU A 54 -20.38 -0.78 -7.92
CA GLU A 54 -19.53 -0.33 -9.01
C GLU A 54 -18.30 -1.23 -9.15
N ARG A 55 -17.76 -1.32 -10.36
CA ARG A 55 -16.50 -2.03 -10.59
C ARG A 55 -15.38 -1.36 -9.79
N GLN A 56 -14.65 -2.15 -9.04
CA GLN A 56 -13.46 -1.71 -8.30
C GLN A 56 -12.24 -2.46 -8.81
N TYR A 57 -11.09 -1.79 -8.81
CA TYR A 57 -9.82 -2.31 -9.27
C TYR A 57 -8.88 -2.53 -8.09
N PRO A 58 -8.06 -3.61 -8.11
CA PRO A 58 -7.02 -3.80 -7.11
C PRO A 58 -5.90 -2.76 -7.33
N VAL A 59 -5.56 -2.02 -6.29
CA VAL A 59 -4.56 -0.95 -6.31
C VAL A 59 -3.62 -1.11 -5.13
N LEU A 60 -2.33 -0.85 -5.35
CA LEU A 60 -1.31 -0.87 -4.30
C LEU A 60 -1.24 0.50 -3.62
N LEU A 61 -1.64 0.56 -2.35
CA LEU A 61 -1.54 1.75 -1.51
C LEU A 61 -0.20 1.75 -0.78
N VAL A 62 0.62 2.77 -1.03
CA VAL A 62 1.89 3.03 -0.36
C VAL A 62 1.65 4.02 0.78
N ARG A 63 1.97 3.63 2.01
CA ARG A 63 1.91 4.48 3.21
C ARG A 63 3.15 5.40 3.28
N PRO A 64 3.13 6.49 4.06
CA PRO A 64 4.31 7.34 4.24
C PRO A 64 5.53 6.57 4.78
N ASP A 65 5.31 5.49 5.53
CA ASP A 65 6.35 4.59 6.05
C ASP A 65 6.95 3.66 4.99
N GLY A 66 6.45 3.71 3.74
CA GLY A 66 6.84 2.83 2.64
C GLY A 66 6.16 1.46 2.64
N SER A 67 5.42 1.11 3.70
CA SER A 67 4.62 -0.13 3.73
C SER A 67 3.52 -0.11 2.68
N THR A 68 3.15 -1.31 2.19
CA THR A 68 2.22 -1.46 1.05
C THR A 68 1.03 -2.35 1.42
N ILE A 69 -0.16 -1.97 0.94
CA ILE A 69 -1.40 -2.72 1.15
C ILE A 69 -2.20 -2.73 -0.15
N ASN A 70 -2.76 -3.89 -0.50
CA ASN A 70 -3.66 -4.01 -1.65
C ASN A 70 -5.09 -3.63 -1.25
N ILE A 71 -5.62 -2.58 -1.87
CA ILE A 71 -6.98 -2.09 -1.66
C ILE A 71 -7.79 -2.13 -2.95
N ARG A 72 -9.11 -2.03 -2.84
CA ARG A 72 -10.00 -1.88 -4.00
C ARG A 72 -10.37 -0.41 -4.19
N TYR A 73 -10.13 0.13 -5.37
CA TYR A 73 -10.36 1.54 -5.70
C TYR A 73 -11.26 1.70 -6.92
N LYS A 74 -11.89 2.87 -7.06
CA LYS A 74 -12.84 3.15 -8.16
C LYS A 74 -12.16 3.23 -9.51
N GLU A 75 -11.00 3.88 -9.56
CA GLU A 75 -10.24 4.08 -10.78
C GLU A 75 -9.16 2.99 -10.94
N PRO A 76 -8.85 2.57 -12.17
CA PRO A 76 -7.82 1.58 -12.45
C PRO A 76 -6.41 2.20 -12.35
N LYS A 77 -5.98 2.52 -11.14
CA LYS A 77 -4.61 2.97 -10.85
C LYS A 77 -3.74 1.79 -10.45
N ARG A 78 -2.44 1.82 -10.77
CA ARG A 78 -1.49 0.79 -10.32
C ARG A 78 -1.05 1.04 -8.88
N ILE A 79 -0.72 2.29 -8.56
CA ILE A 79 -0.13 2.69 -7.28
C ILE A 79 -0.81 3.98 -6.80
N LEU A 80 -1.09 4.05 -5.50
CA LEU A 80 -1.53 5.25 -4.79
C LEU A 80 -0.53 5.55 -3.67
N MET A 81 0.06 6.74 -3.67
CA MET A 81 1.00 7.16 -2.63
C MET A 81 0.30 8.07 -1.63
N MET A 82 0.31 7.69 -0.35
CA MET A 82 -0.17 8.57 0.71
C MET A 82 0.87 9.64 1.03
N PRO A 83 0.47 10.91 1.11
CA PRO A 83 1.36 11.97 1.54
C PRO A 83 1.72 11.82 3.02
N VAL A 84 2.80 12.48 3.43
CA VAL A 84 3.14 12.63 4.84
C VAL A 84 2.34 13.81 5.40
N ASP A 85 1.63 13.58 6.51
CA ASP A 85 0.88 14.63 7.19
C ASP A 85 1.83 15.61 7.89
N ILE A 86 1.69 16.91 7.64
CA ILE A 86 2.60 17.94 8.17
C ILE A 86 2.30 18.25 9.65
N SER A 87 1.05 18.03 10.09
CA SER A 87 0.60 18.30 11.46
C SER A 87 1.09 17.27 12.48
N THR A 88 1.43 16.06 12.04
CA THR A 88 1.90 14.98 12.92
C THR A 88 3.42 15.00 13.11
N LEU A 89 4.16 15.69 12.24
CA LEU A 89 5.62 15.78 12.31
C LEU A 89 6.07 16.68 13.47
N SER A 90 7.24 16.37 14.01
CA SER A 90 7.92 17.27 14.95
C SER A 90 8.34 18.57 14.25
N GLU A 91 8.49 19.65 15.02
CA GLU A 91 8.91 20.94 14.47
C GLU A 91 10.26 20.87 13.77
N GLU A 92 11.16 20.03 14.27
CA GLU A 92 12.51 19.83 13.73
C GLU A 92 12.44 19.17 12.35
N GLU A 93 11.69 18.08 12.23
CA GLU A 93 11.48 17.38 10.96
C GLU A 93 10.80 18.27 9.94
N ARG A 94 9.80 19.05 10.37
CA ARG A 94 9.10 20.02 9.53
C ARG A 94 10.05 21.09 9.01
N LYS A 95 10.89 21.68 9.88
CA LYS A 95 11.94 22.65 9.49
C LYS A 95 12.96 22.00 8.55
N SER A 96 13.35 20.75 8.78
CA SER A 96 14.29 20.01 7.91
C SER A 96 13.73 19.81 6.50
N ARG A 97 12.44 19.48 6.38
CA ARG A 97 11.75 19.30 5.09
C ARG A 97 11.61 20.61 4.34
N LEU A 98 11.30 21.71 5.04
CA LEU A 98 11.25 23.05 4.44
C LEU A 98 12.62 23.45 3.88
N ARG A 99 13.70 23.22 4.64
CA ARG A 99 15.08 23.44 4.18
C ARG A 99 15.49 22.56 3.00
N LYS A 100 14.94 21.34 2.88
CA LYS A 100 15.15 20.46 1.72
C LYS A 100 14.35 20.93 0.50
N ARG A 101 13.15 21.46 0.72
CA ARG A 101 12.28 22.00 -0.33
C ARG A 101 12.89 23.25 -0.97
N ASP A 102 13.44 24.15 -0.15
CA ASP A 102 14.09 25.37 -0.64
C ASP A 102 15.60 25.08 -0.83
N PRO A 103 16.06 24.80 -2.06
CA PRO A 103 17.48 24.55 -2.28
C PRO A 103 18.26 25.79 -1.83
N LYS A 104 19.24 25.56 -0.95
CA LYS A 104 20.17 26.58 -0.47
C LYS A 104 20.76 27.31 -1.68
N LYS A 105 20.32 28.56 -1.93
CA LYS A 105 20.86 29.49 -2.95
C LYS A 105 22.34 29.83 -2.74
N THR A 106 23.00 29.22 -1.75
CA THR A 106 24.35 29.55 -1.29
C THR A 106 25.49 29.02 -2.16
N VAL A 107 25.26 28.10 -3.11
CA VAL A 107 26.34 27.73 -4.05
C VAL A 107 26.63 28.86 -5.04
N VAL A 108 25.63 29.69 -5.37
CA VAL A 108 25.77 30.85 -6.27
C VAL A 108 26.57 32.01 -5.64
N LYS A 109 26.92 31.93 -4.35
CA LYS A 109 27.78 32.92 -3.67
C LYS A 109 29.24 32.51 -3.55
N LYS A 110 29.64 31.28 -3.89
CA LYS A 110 31.06 30.89 -3.86
C LYS A 110 31.90 31.63 -4.91
N GLU A 111 31.26 32.16 -5.96
CA GLU A 111 31.89 33.08 -6.92
C GLU A 111 31.98 34.53 -6.40
N LYS A 112 31.57 34.81 -5.16
CA LYS A 112 31.69 36.14 -4.52
C LYS A 112 32.61 36.17 -3.30
N ASP A 113 33.34 35.08 -3.05
CA ASP A 113 34.62 35.19 -2.34
C ASP A 113 35.70 35.35 -3.42
N ASP A 114 35.58 36.43 -4.21
CA ASP A 114 36.79 37.02 -4.76
C ASP A 114 37.57 37.47 -3.53
N PHE A 115 38.63 36.75 -3.18
CA PHE A 115 39.55 37.21 -2.14
C PHE A 115 40.02 38.60 -2.55
N GLU A 116 39.55 39.63 -1.85
CA GLU A 116 40.03 40.99 -2.06
C GLU A 116 41.51 41.02 -1.66
N ASP A 117 42.37 40.82 -2.65
CA ASP A 117 43.82 40.84 -2.45
C ASP A 117 44.21 42.27 -2.11
N ASN A 118 44.64 42.50 -0.86
CA ASN A 118 45.11 43.79 -0.36
C ASN A 118 46.51 44.12 -0.91
N PHE A 119 46.74 43.85 -2.19
CA PHE A 119 48.01 44.03 -2.85
C PHE A 119 48.38 45.52 -2.92
N LYS A 120 49.45 45.90 -2.23
CA LYS A 120 50.05 47.24 -2.30
C LYS A 120 51.36 47.16 -3.08
N ILE A 121 51.41 47.90 -4.19
CA ILE A 121 52.56 47.85 -5.11
C ILE A 121 53.84 48.43 -4.46
N ASP A 122 53.67 49.32 -3.48
CA ASP A 122 54.76 50.01 -2.79
C ASP A 122 55.61 49.08 -1.93
N ASP A 123 55.02 48.02 -1.35
CA ASP A 123 55.72 47.03 -0.51
C ASP A 123 56.79 46.22 -1.29
N TYR A 124 56.62 46.15 -2.61
CA TYR A 124 57.50 45.42 -3.51
C TYR A 124 58.48 46.32 -4.27
N SER A 125 58.44 47.63 -4.05
CA SER A 125 59.32 48.61 -4.70
C SER A 125 60.82 48.35 -4.48
N GLN A 126 61.15 47.74 -3.33
CA GLN A 126 62.51 47.34 -2.95
C GLN A 126 63.16 46.33 -3.91
N PHE A 127 62.38 45.58 -4.69
CA PHE A 127 62.88 44.54 -5.60
C PHE A 127 63.06 45.03 -7.04
N TRP A 128 62.70 46.27 -7.35
CA TRP A 128 62.71 46.78 -8.73
C TRP A 128 64.11 47.15 -9.23
N LYS A 129 65.06 47.41 -8.33
CA LYS A 129 66.45 47.67 -8.70
C LYS A 129 67.26 46.39 -8.53
N LYS A 130 67.73 45.81 -9.64
CA LYS A 130 68.68 44.70 -9.61
C LYS A 130 70.04 45.22 -9.15
N LYS A 131 70.65 44.49 -8.19
CA LYS A 131 72.06 44.66 -7.83
C LYS A 131 72.97 44.32 -9.00
#